data_AF-A0AAU3E917-F1
#
_entry.id   AF-A0AAU3E917-F1
#
_cell.length_a   1.000
_cell.length_b   1.000
_cell.length_c   1.000
_cell.angle_alpha   90.00
_cell.angle_beta   90.00
_cell.angle_gamma   90.00
#
_symmetry.space_group_name_H-M   'P 1'
#
loop_
_entity.id
_entity.type
_entity.pdbx_description
1 polymer ?
#
loop_
_entity_poly.entity_id
_entity_poly.type
_entity_poly.pdbx_seq_one_letter_code
_entity_poly.pdbx_strand_id
1 'polypeptide(L)'
;MTPPEPPPAATSPQTVWECCLVWADLLISLHVEALEQARHGQLFKFSEEETALYAGVDRPLVSFLIAAALYERILRLDLSFVDAVFVPLAAPQEEGATGTLRRSAYNALDVSPDVEAQGDSSRALLMRVALASHPDDRLLWERVRTTALTVVDTVARRTHARHTGPRHPDAQPDGPYWERGSTIGDVLLGEQERRELDRLGEFWGDDH
;
A
#
# COMPACT_ATOMS: atom_id res chain seq x y z
N MET A 1 49.73 -8.97 0.77
CA MET A 1 48.69 -9.40 -0.16
C MET A 1 47.36 -9.28 0.56
N THR A 2 46.60 -8.22 0.26
CA THR A 2 45.26 -7.99 0.81
C THR A 2 44.28 -8.88 0.05
N PRO A 3 43.35 -9.57 0.73
CA PRO A 3 42.36 -10.40 0.04
C PRO A 3 41.43 -9.51 -0.81
N PRO A 4 40.96 -9.99 -1.98
CA PRO A 4 40.03 -9.26 -2.81
C PRO A 4 38.71 -9.08 -2.06
N GLU A 5 38.21 -7.85 -2.10
CA GLU A 5 36.91 -7.43 -1.57
C GLU A 5 35.81 -8.29 -2.23
N PRO A 6 34.87 -8.86 -1.47
CA PRO A 6 33.78 -9.62 -2.05
C PRO A 6 32.95 -8.72 -2.97
N PRO A 7 32.49 -9.20 -4.14
CA PRO A 7 31.66 -8.41 -5.02
C PRO A 7 30.40 -7.94 -4.26
N PRO A 8 29.95 -6.70 -4.45
CA PRO A 8 28.69 -6.25 -3.87
C PRO A 8 27.61 -7.23 -4.32
N ALA A 9 26.85 -7.76 -3.36
CA ALA A 9 25.73 -8.65 -3.64
C ALA A 9 24.85 -7.99 -4.71
N ALA A 10 24.83 -8.57 -5.91
CA ALA A 10 24.00 -8.09 -6.99
C ALA A 10 22.55 -8.12 -6.49
N THR A 11 22.01 -6.95 -6.20
CA THR A 11 20.62 -6.83 -5.77
C THR A 11 19.78 -7.24 -6.96
N SER A 12 18.98 -8.30 -6.81
CA SER A 12 18.08 -8.78 -7.87
C SER A 12 17.26 -7.62 -8.43
N PRO A 13 16.94 -7.62 -9.75
CA PRO A 13 16.14 -6.55 -10.33
C PRO A 13 14.78 -6.50 -9.64
N GLN A 14 14.46 -5.36 -9.03
CA GLN A 14 13.13 -5.10 -8.48
C GLN A 14 12.15 -4.83 -9.63
N THR A 15 11.03 -5.54 -9.63
CA THR A 15 9.93 -5.33 -10.58
C THR A 15 8.89 -4.37 -10.00
N VAL A 16 8.06 -3.77 -10.86
CA VAL A 16 6.93 -2.93 -10.44
C VAL A 16 5.99 -3.69 -9.49
N TRP A 17 5.77 -4.98 -9.76
CA TRP A 17 4.94 -5.84 -8.93
C TRP A 17 5.50 -6.02 -7.52
N GLU A 18 6.79 -6.29 -7.42
CA GLU A 18 7.48 -6.41 -6.12
C GLU A 18 7.41 -5.10 -5.34
N CYS A 19 7.55 -3.96 -6.01
CA CYS A 19 7.32 -2.65 -5.37
C CYS A 19 5.89 -2.52 -4.84
N CYS A 20 4.88 -2.94 -5.60
CA CYS A 20 3.48 -2.89 -5.16
C CYS A 20 3.24 -3.76 -3.92
N LEU A 21 3.84 -4.94 -3.82
CA LEU A 21 3.77 -5.80 -2.64
C LEU A 21 4.42 -5.14 -1.42
N VAL A 22 5.63 -4.60 -1.59
CA VAL A 22 6.34 -3.87 -0.51
C VAL A 22 5.53 -2.66 -0.04
N TRP A 23 4.95 -1.90 -0.97
CA TRP A 23 4.11 -0.75 -0.65
C TRP A 23 2.81 -1.16 0.03
N ALA A 24 2.18 -2.26 -0.39
CA ALA A 24 0.98 -2.76 0.29
C ALA A 24 1.26 -3.10 1.75
N ASP A 25 2.37 -3.77 2.04
CA ASP A 25 2.78 -4.08 3.41
C ASP A 25 3.12 -2.83 4.23
N LEU A 26 3.76 -1.83 3.61
CA LEU A 26 3.98 -0.53 4.22
C LEU A 26 2.64 0.13 4.59
N LEU A 27 1.69 0.22 3.65
CA LEU A 27 0.38 0.85 3.88
C LEU A 27 -0.39 0.17 5.02
N ILE A 28 -0.37 -1.16 5.08
CA ILE A 28 -0.96 -1.91 6.21
C ILE A 28 -0.29 -1.53 7.53
N SER A 29 1.05 -1.47 7.55
CA SER A 29 1.80 -1.17 8.76
C SER A 29 1.53 0.24 9.26
N LEU A 30 1.48 1.23 8.36
CA LEU A 30 1.11 2.61 8.69
C LEU A 30 -0.32 2.71 9.20
N HIS A 31 -1.25 1.94 8.63
CA HIS A 31 -2.63 1.87 9.12
C HIS A 31 -2.72 1.25 10.51
N VAL A 32 -1.93 0.22 10.81
CA VAL A 32 -1.86 -0.40 12.14
C VAL A 32 -1.32 0.59 13.17
N GLU A 33 -0.19 1.24 12.89
CA GLU A 33 0.37 2.29 13.76
C GLU A 33 -0.63 3.42 14.00
N ALA A 34 -1.34 3.81 12.94
CA ALA A 34 -2.40 4.79 12.98
C ALA A 34 -3.58 4.42 13.90
N LEU A 35 -3.93 3.12 13.96
CA LEU A 35 -4.95 2.58 14.86
C LEU A 35 -4.44 2.54 16.31
N GLU A 36 -3.20 2.11 16.52
CA GLU A 36 -2.57 2.05 17.84
C GLU A 36 -2.47 3.45 18.46
N GLN A 37 -2.01 4.43 17.70
CA GLN A 37 -1.95 5.83 18.14
C GLN A 37 -3.33 6.38 18.48
N ALA A 38 -4.35 6.13 17.65
CA ALA A 38 -5.71 6.60 17.92
C ALA A 38 -6.29 6.04 19.23
N ARG A 39 -5.80 4.89 19.70
CA ARG A 39 -6.27 4.19 20.91
C ARG A 39 -5.54 4.60 22.20
N HIS A 40 -4.56 5.54 22.15
CA HIS A 40 -3.96 6.26 23.29
C HIS A 40 -3.84 5.46 24.61
N GLY A 41 -2.94 4.46 24.66
CA GLY A 41 -2.59 3.78 25.91
C GLY A 41 -3.70 2.93 26.54
N GLN A 42 -4.85 2.77 25.88
CA GLN A 42 -5.81 1.76 26.27
C GLN A 42 -5.31 0.38 25.82
N LEU A 43 -5.18 -0.56 26.77
CA LEU A 43 -4.86 -1.98 26.58
C LEU A 43 -5.98 -2.74 25.80
N PHE A 44 -6.48 -2.19 24.70
CA PHE A 44 -7.44 -2.87 23.84
C PHE A 44 -6.72 -3.50 22.66
N LYS A 45 -6.52 -4.82 22.80
CA LYS A 45 -6.08 -5.70 21.73
C LYS A 45 -7.04 -5.56 20.54
N PHE A 46 -6.51 -5.67 19.33
CA PHE A 46 -7.33 -5.90 18.15
C PHE A 46 -8.34 -7.01 18.42
N SER A 47 -9.55 -6.87 17.88
CA SER A 47 -10.47 -8.00 17.79
C SER A 47 -9.81 -9.17 17.06
N GLU A 48 -10.32 -10.39 17.23
CA GLU A 48 -9.79 -11.55 16.52
C GLU A 48 -9.83 -11.35 15.00
N GLU A 49 -10.88 -10.70 14.49
CA GLU A 49 -11.01 -10.37 13.07
C GLU A 49 -9.97 -9.35 12.60
N GLU A 50 -9.78 -8.24 13.33
CA GLU A 50 -8.73 -7.26 13.02
C GLU A 50 -7.34 -7.88 13.12
N THR A 51 -7.11 -8.76 14.10
CA THR A 51 -5.85 -9.49 14.25
C THR A 51 -5.60 -10.36 13.03
N ALA A 52 -6.59 -11.14 12.58
CA ALA A 52 -6.47 -11.98 11.40
C ALA A 52 -6.10 -11.16 10.15
N LEU A 53 -6.71 -9.99 9.98
CA LEU A 53 -6.58 -9.13 8.81
C LEU A 53 -5.28 -8.31 8.78
N TYR A 54 -4.78 -7.85 9.93
CA TYR A 54 -3.63 -6.92 9.98
C TYR A 54 -2.32 -7.60 10.41
N ALA A 55 -2.40 -8.68 11.18
CA ALA A 55 -1.23 -9.36 11.76
C ALA A 55 -1.28 -10.89 11.66
N GLY A 56 -2.35 -11.44 11.10
CA GLY A 56 -2.63 -12.87 11.10
C GLY A 56 -2.76 -13.45 9.69
N VAL A 57 -3.53 -14.52 9.60
CA VAL A 57 -3.61 -15.40 8.41
C VAL A 57 -4.21 -14.74 7.17
N ASP A 58 -5.04 -13.70 7.33
CA ASP A 58 -5.70 -13.01 6.23
C ASP A 58 -4.89 -11.80 5.73
N ARG A 59 -3.85 -11.35 6.46
CA ARG A 59 -2.99 -10.21 6.06
C ARG A 59 -2.41 -10.36 4.65
N PRO A 60 -1.90 -11.54 4.22
CA PRO A 60 -1.41 -11.70 2.85
C PRO A 60 -2.49 -11.46 1.79
N LEU A 61 -3.76 -11.75 2.08
CA LEU A 61 -4.87 -11.50 1.16
C LEU A 61 -5.14 -10.00 1.03
N VAL A 62 -5.11 -9.27 2.14
CA VAL A 62 -5.26 -7.81 2.16
C VAL A 62 -4.10 -7.15 1.41
N SER A 63 -2.87 -7.56 1.71
CA SER A 63 -1.66 -7.03 1.06
C SER A 63 -1.69 -7.27 -0.45
N PHE A 64 -2.02 -8.50 -0.88
CA PHE A 64 -2.11 -8.84 -2.30
C PHE A 64 -3.16 -8.00 -3.03
N LEU A 65 -4.34 -7.80 -2.44
CA LEU A 65 -5.41 -7.02 -3.08
C LEU A 65 -5.04 -5.53 -3.19
N ILE A 66 -4.35 -4.96 -2.20
CA ILE A 66 -3.79 -3.60 -2.29
C ILE A 66 -2.75 -3.52 -3.40
N ALA A 67 -1.81 -4.47 -3.46
CA ALA A 67 -0.76 -4.52 -4.48
C ALA A 67 -1.36 -4.61 -5.89
N ALA A 68 -2.38 -5.47 -6.09
CA ALA A 68 -3.11 -5.59 -7.34
C ALA A 68 -3.76 -4.26 -7.76
N ALA A 69 -4.35 -3.53 -6.81
CA ALA A 69 -4.95 -2.22 -7.09
C ALA A 69 -3.90 -1.16 -7.50
N LEU A 70 -2.74 -1.14 -6.84
CA LEU A 70 -1.62 -0.26 -7.21
C LEU A 70 -1.09 -0.60 -8.60
N TYR A 71 -0.88 -1.90 -8.87
CA TYR A 71 -0.36 -2.39 -10.13
C TYR A 71 -1.29 -2.05 -11.31
N GLU A 72 -2.60 -2.26 -11.16
CA GLU A 72 -3.60 -1.88 -12.16
C GLU A 72 -3.52 -0.37 -12.49
N ARG A 73 -3.27 0.48 -11.49
CA ARG A 73 -3.12 1.93 -11.71
C ARG A 73 -1.84 2.30 -12.41
N ILE A 74 -0.73 1.65 -12.08
CA ILE A 74 0.53 1.83 -12.78
C ILE A 74 0.38 1.45 -14.26
N LEU A 75 -0.28 0.32 -14.56
CA LEU A 75 -0.55 -0.08 -15.94
C LEU A 75 -1.47 0.91 -16.67
N ARG A 76 -2.54 1.39 -16.03
CA ARG A 76 -3.48 2.33 -16.66
C ARG A 76 -2.86 3.68 -16.98
N LEU A 77 -1.93 4.13 -16.13
CA LEU A 77 -1.23 5.40 -16.28
C LEU A 77 0.07 5.28 -17.07
N ASP A 78 0.39 4.07 -17.56
CA ASP A 78 1.63 3.76 -18.31
C ASP A 78 2.90 4.23 -17.56
N LEU A 79 2.94 4.04 -16.25
CA LEU A 79 4.07 4.47 -15.43
C LEU A 79 5.24 3.48 -15.57
N SER A 80 6.43 4.03 -15.78
CA SER A 80 7.66 3.24 -15.73
C SER A 80 7.99 2.80 -14.31
N PHE A 81 8.96 1.89 -14.15
CA PHE A 81 9.44 1.49 -12.82
C PHE A 81 9.91 2.69 -11.97
N VAL A 82 10.56 3.67 -12.58
CA VAL A 82 11.04 4.88 -11.87
C VAL A 82 9.89 5.80 -11.47
N ASP A 83 8.82 5.83 -12.27
CA ASP A 83 7.66 6.69 -12.06
C ASP A 83 6.58 6.02 -11.20
N ALA A 84 6.75 4.74 -10.84
CA ALA A 84 5.78 3.97 -10.07
C ALA A 84 5.45 4.61 -8.72
N VAL A 85 6.36 5.41 -8.15
CA VAL A 85 6.12 6.20 -6.92
C VAL A 85 5.01 7.24 -7.09
N PHE A 86 4.71 7.68 -8.31
CA PHE A 86 3.62 8.62 -8.59
C PHE A 86 2.25 7.94 -8.72
N VAL A 87 2.16 6.64 -8.48
CA VAL A 87 0.86 5.95 -8.47
C VAL A 87 -0.08 6.57 -7.41
N PRO A 88 -1.31 6.98 -7.80
CA PRO A 88 -2.25 7.61 -6.88
C PRO A 88 -2.91 6.58 -5.94
N LEU A 89 -2.95 6.90 -4.65
CA LEU A 89 -3.73 6.16 -3.65
C LEU A 89 -5.19 6.62 -3.64
N ALA A 90 -5.39 7.93 -3.54
CA ALA A 90 -6.68 8.58 -3.69
C ALA A 90 -6.51 9.76 -4.65
N ALA A 91 -7.34 9.81 -5.69
CA ALA A 91 -7.34 10.87 -6.71
C ALA A 91 -8.79 11.16 -7.13
N PRO A 92 -9.06 12.32 -7.75
CA PRO A 92 -10.39 12.64 -8.28
C PRO A 92 -10.93 11.54 -9.19
N GLN A 93 -12.26 11.53 -9.34
CA GLN A 93 -12.96 10.61 -10.24
C GLN A 93 -12.67 9.12 -9.97
N GLU A 94 -12.20 8.81 -8.75
CA GLU A 94 -11.82 7.47 -8.33
C GLU A 94 -10.70 6.86 -9.21
N GLU A 95 -9.73 7.68 -9.60
CA GLU A 95 -8.56 7.26 -10.37
C GLU A 95 -7.41 6.73 -9.52
N GLY A 96 -7.52 6.79 -8.19
CA GLY A 96 -6.58 6.17 -7.27
C GLY A 96 -6.85 4.68 -6.99
N ALA A 97 -5.93 4.04 -6.28
CA ALA A 97 -6.10 2.67 -5.78
C ALA A 97 -7.39 2.48 -4.95
N THR A 98 -7.79 3.51 -4.17
CA THR A 98 -9.10 3.52 -3.48
C THR A 98 -10.29 3.35 -4.44
N GLY A 99 -10.24 3.97 -5.62
CA GLY A 99 -11.25 3.83 -6.66
C GLY A 99 -11.25 2.45 -7.32
N THR A 100 -10.07 1.87 -7.54
CA THR A 100 -9.93 0.47 -7.99
C THR A 100 -10.57 -0.49 -7.01
N LEU A 101 -10.24 -0.37 -5.72
CA LEU A 101 -10.76 -1.27 -4.68
C LEU A 101 -12.29 -1.16 -4.53
N ARG A 102 -12.87 0.01 -4.82
CA ARG A 102 -14.33 0.21 -4.80
C ARG A 102 -15.03 -0.40 -6.02
N ARG A 103 -14.51 -0.18 -7.24
CA ARG A 103 -15.25 -0.46 -8.48
C ARG A 103 -14.76 -1.67 -9.26
N SER A 104 -13.47 -2.00 -9.17
CA SER A 104 -12.82 -2.94 -10.09
C SER A 104 -11.80 -3.85 -9.40
N ALA A 105 -11.98 -4.13 -8.11
CA ALA A 105 -11.03 -4.93 -7.32
C ALA A 105 -10.77 -6.32 -7.92
N TYR A 106 -11.81 -6.95 -8.49
CA TYR A 106 -11.66 -8.20 -9.24
C TYR A 106 -10.78 -8.04 -10.49
N ASN A 107 -11.06 -7.02 -11.32
CA ASN A 107 -10.26 -6.77 -12.53
C ASN A 107 -8.79 -6.48 -12.19
N ALA A 108 -8.53 -5.81 -11.06
CA ALA A 108 -7.18 -5.58 -10.58
C ALA A 108 -6.43 -6.88 -10.26
N LEU A 109 -7.11 -7.87 -9.66
CA LEU A 109 -6.55 -9.21 -9.46
C LEU A 109 -6.33 -9.95 -10.78
N ASP A 110 -7.19 -9.73 -11.77
CA ASP A 110 -7.13 -10.45 -13.06
C ASP A 110 -5.88 -10.04 -13.83
N VAL A 111 -5.58 -8.75 -13.83
CA VAL A 111 -4.39 -8.19 -14.47
C VAL A 111 -3.11 -8.29 -13.62
N SER A 112 -3.20 -8.71 -12.35
CA SER A 112 -2.01 -8.84 -11.51
C SER A 112 -1.12 -9.99 -12.02
N PRO A 113 0.22 -9.83 -12.03
CA PRO A 113 1.13 -10.84 -12.55
C PRO A 113 1.04 -12.17 -11.81
N ASP A 114 1.22 -13.26 -12.54
CA ASP A 114 1.33 -14.61 -12.00
C ASP A 114 2.82 -14.90 -11.77
N VAL A 115 3.31 -14.63 -10.56
CA VAL A 115 4.72 -14.76 -10.20
C VAL A 115 4.88 -15.90 -9.22
N GLU A 116 5.44 -17.02 -9.71
CA GLU A 116 5.69 -18.21 -8.90
C GLU A 116 6.38 -17.85 -7.57
N ALA A 117 5.82 -18.35 -6.48
CA ALA A 117 6.24 -18.12 -5.08
C ALA A 117 5.97 -16.73 -4.50
N GLN A 118 5.42 -15.77 -5.24
CA GLN A 118 5.02 -14.44 -4.74
C GLN A 118 3.49 -14.30 -4.67
N GLY A 119 2.88 -15.05 -3.75
CA GLY A 119 1.46 -14.88 -3.44
C GLY A 119 0.47 -15.67 -4.29
N ASP A 120 0.93 -16.69 -5.03
CA ASP A 120 0.08 -17.57 -5.86
C ASP A 120 -1.13 -18.12 -5.10
N SER A 121 -0.93 -18.54 -3.85
CA SER A 121 -2.00 -19.04 -2.99
C SER A 121 -3.01 -17.94 -2.61
N SER A 122 -2.53 -16.72 -2.35
CA SER A 122 -3.37 -15.55 -2.07
C SER A 122 -4.17 -15.14 -3.30
N ARG A 123 -3.54 -15.06 -4.47
CA ARG A 123 -4.21 -14.73 -5.74
C ARG A 123 -5.28 -15.76 -6.08
N ALA A 124 -4.93 -17.04 -6.07
CA ALA A 124 -5.86 -18.13 -6.37
C ALA A 124 -7.04 -18.16 -5.39
N LEU A 125 -6.78 -17.95 -4.10
CA LEU A 125 -7.82 -17.87 -3.09
C LEU A 125 -8.74 -16.68 -3.35
N LEU A 126 -8.19 -15.48 -3.56
CA LEU A 126 -8.95 -14.26 -3.82
C LEU A 126 -9.81 -14.37 -5.07
N MET A 127 -9.25 -14.90 -6.17
CA MET A 127 -9.98 -15.16 -7.41
C MET A 127 -11.17 -16.09 -7.20
N ARG A 128 -10.94 -17.17 -6.46
CA ARG A 128 -11.98 -18.14 -6.14
C ARG A 128 -13.10 -17.51 -5.31
N VAL A 129 -12.77 -16.76 -4.26
CA VAL A 129 -13.79 -16.19 -3.35
C VAL A 129 -14.52 -14.99 -3.95
N ALA A 130 -13.88 -14.22 -4.84
CA ALA A 130 -14.51 -13.11 -5.53
C ALA A 130 -15.67 -13.56 -6.45
N LEU A 131 -15.61 -14.79 -6.96
CA LEU A 131 -16.63 -15.38 -7.85
C LEU A 131 -17.53 -16.41 -7.13
N ALA A 132 -17.30 -16.65 -5.85
CA ALA A 132 -17.98 -17.71 -5.12
C ALA A 132 -19.46 -17.36 -4.84
N SER A 133 -20.31 -18.39 -4.89
CA SER A 133 -21.71 -18.27 -4.47
C SER A 133 -21.93 -18.64 -2.99
N HIS A 134 -20.97 -19.34 -2.37
CA HIS A 134 -21.07 -19.75 -0.97
C HIS A 134 -21.01 -18.53 -0.04
N PRO A 135 -21.87 -18.43 0.99
CA PRO A 135 -21.94 -17.25 1.85
C PRO A 135 -20.60 -16.94 2.54
N ASP A 136 -19.90 -17.95 3.06
CA ASP A 136 -18.64 -17.73 3.79
C ASP A 136 -17.53 -17.17 2.89
N ASP A 137 -17.42 -17.67 1.65
CA ASP A 137 -16.44 -17.18 0.69
C ASP A 137 -16.74 -15.72 0.30
N ARG A 138 -18.04 -15.39 0.10
CA ARG A 138 -18.47 -14.01 -0.14
C ARG A 138 -18.15 -13.09 1.04
N LEU A 139 -18.34 -13.56 2.27
CA LEU A 139 -17.99 -12.81 3.48
C LEU A 139 -16.48 -12.57 3.57
N LEU A 140 -15.65 -13.58 3.27
CA LEU A 140 -14.20 -13.41 3.22
C LEU A 140 -13.80 -12.38 2.17
N TRP A 141 -14.34 -12.46 0.95
CA TRP A 141 -14.10 -11.48 -0.11
C TRP A 141 -14.44 -10.05 0.33
N GLU A 142 -15.65 -9.85 0.83
CA GLU A 142 -16.13 -8.53 1.28
C GLU A 142 -15.29 -7.98 2.42
N ARG A 143 -14.90 -8.83 3.37
CA ARG A 143 -14.04 -8.46 4.48
C ARG A 143 -12.65 -8.03 3.99
N VAL A 144 -12.00 -8.81 3.13
CA VAL A 144 -10.68 -8.46 2.58
C VAL A 144 -10.76 -7.18 1.76
N ARG A 145 -11.76 -7.03 0.87
CA ARG A 145 -11.93 -5.84 0.04
C ARG A 145 -12.17 -4.59 0.88
N THR A 146 -13.05 -4.69 1.88
CA THR A 146 -13.36 -3.56 2.78
C THR A 146 -12.15 -3.16 3.60
N THR A 147 -11.38 -4.12 4.11
CA THR A 147 -10.14 -3.86 4.83
C THR A 147 -9.08 -3.22 3.95
N ALA A 148 -8.83 -3.76 2.75
CA ALA A 148 -7.90 -3.19 1.78
C ALA A 148 -8.26 -1.74 1.45
N LEU A 149 -9.54 -1.48 1.17
CA LEU A 149 -10.04 -0.14 0.94
C LEU A 149 -9.79 0.77 2.14
N THR A 150 -10.12 0.30 3.35
CA THR A 150 -9.98 1.07 4.59
C THR A 150 -8.52 1.45 4.86
N VAL A 151 -7.59 0.53 4.65
CA VAL A 151 -6.14 0.76 4.78
C VAL A 151 -5.71 1.89 3.84
N VAL A 152 -5.96 1.73 2.54
CA VAL A 152 -5.51 2.69 1.53
C VAL A 152 -6.17 4.05 1.74
N ASP A 153 -7.47 4.08 2.01
CA ASP A 153 -8.26 5.30 2.22
C ASP A 153 -7.85 6.05 3.50
N THR A 154 -7.48 5.32 4.56
CA THR A 154 -7.01 5.91 5.81
C THR A 154 -5.61 6.49 5.66
N VAL A 155 -4.68 5.75 5.06
CA VAL A 155 -3.33 6.27 4.80
C VAL A 155 -3.42 7.47 3.87
N ALA A 156 -4.14 7.36 2.75
CA ALA A 156 -4.30 8.45 1.79
C ALA A 156 -4.82 9.76 2.40
N ARG A 157 -5.74 9.68 3.39
CA ARG A 157 -6.25 10.86 4.13
C ARG A 157 -5.23 11.48 5.08
N ARG A 158 -4.34 10.67 5.65
CA ARG A 158 -3.32 11.11 6.61
C ARG A 158 -2.07 11.62 5.90
N THR A 159 -1.81 11.15 4.68
CA THR A 159 -0.72 11.61 3.85
C THR A 159 -0.99 13.03 3.38
N HIS A 160 -0.16 13.97 3.83
CA HIS A 160 -0.14 15.32 3.29
C HIS A 160 0.55 15.30 1.93
N ALA A 161 -0.18 15.56 0.85
CA ALA A 161 0.42 15.73 -0.47
C ALA A 161 1.44 16.88 -0.42
N ARG A 162 2.73 16.59 -0.65
CA ARG A 162 3.81 17.58 -0.66
C ARG A 162 4.36 17.69 -2.07
N HIS A 163 3.94 18.72 -2.80
CA HIS A 163 4.34 18.87 -4.19
C HIS A 163 5.79 19.34 -4.36
N THR A 164 6.68 18.37 -4.56
CA THR A 164 7.85 18.51 -5.45
C THR A 164 7.82 17.38 -6.48
N GLY A 165 6.81 17.36 -7.36
CA GLY A 165 6.65 16.33 -8.38
C GLY A 165 5.72 16.75 -9.54
N PRO A 166 5.78 16.05 -10.69
CA PRO A 166 4.93 16.34 -11.84
C PRO A 166 3.44 16.17 -11.49
N ARG A 167 2.60 17.03 -12.07
CA ARG A 167 1.14 16.98 -11.86
C ARG A 167 0.54 15.80 -12.61
N HIS A 168 -0.53 15.22 -12.07
CA HIS A 168 -1.38 14.33 -12.84
C HIS A 168 -1.88 15.04 -14.11
N PRO A 169 -1.94 14.37 -15.28
CA PRO A 169 -2.35 14.98 -16.54
C PRO A 169 -3.73 15.67 -16.47
N ASP A 170 -4.64 15.09 -15.69
CA ASP A 170 -6.01 15.59 -15.51
C ASP A 170 -6.21 16.51 -14.29
N ALA A 171 -5.13 16.84 -13.57
CA ALA A 171 -5.22 17.81 -12.48
C ALA A 171 -5.52 19.20 -13.03
N GLN A 172 -6.55 19.88 -12.50
CA GLN A 172 -6.85 21.23 -12.92
C GLN A 172 -5.65 22.16 -12.65
N PRO A 173 -5.27 23.04 -13.61
CA PRO A 173 -4.12 23.93 -13.48
C PRO A 173 -4.16 24.80 -12.22
N ASP A 174 -5.37 25.20 -11.80
CA ASP A 174 -5.64 26.05 -10.65
C ASP A 174 -6.45 25.33 -9.54
N GLY A 175 -6.56 24.01 -9.63
CA GLY A 175 -7.31 23.20 -8.66
C GLY A 175 -6.66 23.25 -7.27
N PRO A 176 -7.45 23.34 -6.18
CA PRO A 176 -6.92 23.28 -4.82
C PRO A 176 -6.14 21.99 -4.58
N TYR A 177 -5.18 22.03 -3.65
CA TYR A 177 -4.19 20.96 -3.43
C TYR A 177 -4.81 19.57 -3.16
N TRP A 178 -6.05 19.52 -2.66
CA TRP A 178 -6.79 18.28 -2.41
C TRP A 178 -7.37 17.64 -3.68
N GLU A 179 -7.47 18.36 -4.80
CA GLU A 179 -7.87 17.84 -6.11
C GLU A 179 -6.73 17.08 -6.83
N ARG A 180 -5.53 17.00 -6.25
CA ARG A 180 -4.39 16.31 -6.86
C ARG A 180 -4.15 14.90 -6.36
N GLY A 181 -4.78 14.54 -5.24
CA GLY A 181 -4.64 13.23 -4.65
C GLY A 181 -3.32 13.00 -3.92
N SER A 182 -3.23 11.92 -3.15
CA SER A 182 -1.99 11.45 -2.51
C SER A 182 -1.39 10.29 -3.29
N THR A 183 -0.07 10.28 -3.42
CA THR A 183 0.69 9.24 -4.12
C THR A 183 1.48 8.37 -3.15
N ILE A 184 2.01 7.25 -3.64
CA ILE A 184 2.99 6.46 -2.88
C ILE A 184 4.23 7.29 -2.53
N GLY A 185 4.69 8.17 -3.42
CA GLY A 185 5.84 9.05 -3.18
C GLY A 185 5.63 9.96 -1.98
N ASP A 186 4.43 10.53 -1.82
CA ASP A 186 4.09 11.35 -0.65
C ASP A 186 4.14 10.54 0.66
N VAL A 187 3.69 9.27 0.63
CA VAL A 187 3.79 8.36 1.78
C VAL A 187 5.25 8.10 2.13
N LEU A 188 6.06 7.71 1.14
CA LEU A 188 7.48 7.40 1.36
C LEU A 188 8.26 8.60 1.89
N LEU A 189 7.98 9.80 1.37
CA LEU A 189 8.60 11.04 1.84
C LEU A 189 8.21 11.33 3.29
N GLY A 190 6.92 11.24 3.64
CA GLY A 190 6.46 11.45 5.01
C GLY A 190 7.11 10.46 5.99
N GLU A 191 7.28 9.20 5.57
CA GLU A 191 7.97 8.18 6.36
C GLU A 191 9.47 8.44 6.53
N GLN A 192 10.13 8.93 5.48
CA GLN A 192 11.52 9.34 5.57
C GLN A 192 11.70 10.48 6.59
N GLU A 193 10.88 11.53 6.49
CA GLU A 193 10.92 12.67 7.40
C GLU A 193 10.67 12.26 8.85
N ARG A 194 9.69 11.38 9.09
CA ARG A 194 9.41 10.83 10.42
C ARG A 194 10.62 10.13 11.03
N ARG A 195 11.25 9.22 10.26
CA ARG A 195 12.45 8.49 10.71
C ARG A 195 13.67 9.38 10.93
N GLU A 196 13.77 10.49 10.20
CA GLU A 196 14.82 11.48 10.42
C GLU A 196 14.59 12.25 11.72
N LEU A 197 13.33 12.64 12.01
CA LEU A 197 12.97 13.28 13.27
C LEU A 197 13.17 12.34 14.47
N ASP A 198 12.80 11.07 14.37
CA ASP A 198 13.00 10.09 15.45
C ASP A 198 14.50 9.91 15.76
N ARG A 199 15.34 9.79 14.72
CA ARG A 199 16.81 9.72 14.88
C ARG A 199 17.41 10.96 15.53
N LEU A 200 16.90 12.15 15.20
CA LEU A 200 17.31 13.40 15.86
C LEU A 200 16.84 13.45 17.31
N GLY A 201 15.64 12.95 17.60
CA GLY A 201 15.09 12.82 18.95
C GLY A 201 15.91 11.87 19.83
N GLU A 202 16.40 10.76 19.29
CA GLU A 202 17.33 9.86 19.99
C GLU A 202 18.67 10.54 20.29
N PHE A 203 19.22 11.28 19.32
CA PHE A 203 20.51 11.97 19.48
C PHE A 203 20.45 13.15 20.48
N TRP A 204 19.29 13.78 20.65
CA TRP A 204 19.09 14.91 21.58
C TRP A 204 18.39 14.51 22.89
N GLY A 205 17.84 13.29 22.96
CA GLY A 205 17.14 12.74 24.11
C GLY A 205 18.03 12.05 25.15
N ASP A 206 19.33 11.88 24.87
CA ASP A 206 20.31 11.23 25.75
C ASP A 206 20.89 12.15 26.85
N ASP A 207 20.30 13.33 27.08
CA ASP A 207 20.82 14.36 27.99
C ASP A 207 19.91 14.65 29.22
N HIS A 208 19.22 13.64 29.80
CA HIS A 208 18.48 13.78 31.07
C HIS A 208 18.60 12.59 32.02
#